data_AF-A0A2G9TFL2-F1
#
_entry.id   AF-A0A2G9TFL2-F1
#
_cell.length_a   1.000
_cell.length_b   1.000
_cell.length_c   1.000
_cell.angle_alpha   90.00
_cell.angle_beta   90.00
_cell.angle_gamma   90.00
#
_symmetry.space_group_name_H-M   'P 1'
#
loop_
_entity.id
_entity.type
_entity.pdbx_description
1 polymer ?
#
loop_
_entity_poly.entity_id
_entity_poly.type
_entity_poly.pdbx_seq_one_letter_code
_entity_poly.pdbx_strand_id
1 'polypeptide(L)'
;LEVRLCVMQCFCEADRAFLSHLAQPEMLQLQFMSLHDEKLEMQEHVDVTVHVLHAISELCVVGGAEIVRNIDPMFQKLTQLINDSSSLQRREAALRTIGRIARSTAYVVDPYKDYPNLLDDLL
;
A
#
# COMPACT_ATOMS: atom_id res chain seq x y z
N LEU A 1 -14.20 -4.68 13.72
CA LEU A 1 -12.84 -5.12 13.34
C LEU A 1 -12.91 -6.38 12.47
N GLU A 2 -13.47 -7.49 12.97
CA GLU A 2 -13.59 -8.78 12.23
C GLU A 2 -14.18 -8.68 10.83
N VAL A 3 -15.26 -7.91 10.63
CA VAL A 3 -15.86 -7.78 9.28
C VAL A 3 -14.89 -7.11 8.29
N ARG A 4 -14.16 -6.07 8.71
CA ARG A 4 -13.16 -5.39 7.87
C ARG A 4 -11.97 -6.31 7.57
N LEU A 5 -11.54 -7.09 8.57
CA LEU A 5 -10.47 -8.08 8.43
C LEU A 5 -10.85 -9.19 7.45
N CYS A 6 -12.05 -9.76 7.62
CA CYS A 6 -12.59 -10.80 6.76
C CYS A 6 -12.72 -10.30 5.32
N VAL A 7 -13.25 -9.09 5.11
CA VAL A 7 -13.33 -8.46 3.79
C VAL A 7 -11.95 -8.27 3.16
N MET A 8 -10.95 -7.81 3.91
CA MET A 8 -9.57 -7.68 3.42
C MET A 8 -8.92 -9.02 3.09
N GLN A 9 -9.21 -10.05 3.87
CA GLN A 9 -8.71 -11.40 3.63
C GLN A 9 -9.35 -12.01 2.37
N CYS A 10 -10.65 -11.78 2.14
CA CYS A 10 -11.32 -12.18 0.91
C CYS A 10 -10.75 -11.49 -0.34
N PHE A 11 -10.26 -10.25 -0.24
CA PHE A 11 -9.58 -9.58 -1.35
C PHE A 11 -8.26 -10.25 -1.73
N CYS A 12 -7.60 -10.94 -0.81
CA CYS A 12 -6.35 -11.64 -1.10
C CYS A 12 -6.56 -12.92 -1.92
N GLU A 13 -7.73 -13.53 -1.79
CA GLU A 13 -8.10 -14.72 -2.55
C GLU A 13 -8.77 -14.37 -3.89
N ALA A 14 -8.97 -13.08 -4.17
CA ALA A 14 -9.71 -12.65 -5.32
C ALA A 14 -8.86 -12.66 -6.60
N ASP A 15 -9.47 -13.13 -7.70
CA ASP A 15 -8.82 -13.20 -9.01
C ASP A 15 -8.60 -11.80 -9.62
N ARG A 16 -7.68 -11.67 -10.58
CA ARG A 16 -7.34 -10.43 -11.30
C ARG A 16 -8.55 -9.75 -11.92
N ALA A 17 -9.53 -10.51 -12.38
CA ALA A 17 -10.78 -9.97 -12.91
C ALA A 17 -11.62 -9.28 -11.82
N PHE A 18 -11.58 -9.78 -10.58
CA PHE A 18 -12.21 -9.10 -9.44
C PHE A 18 -11.38 -7.88 -9.01
N LEU A 19 -10.06 -8.01 -8.97
CA LEU A 19 -9.13 -6.91 -8.66
C LEU A 19 -9.26 -5.73 -9.65
N SER A 20 -9.55 -5.97 -10.94
CA SER A 20 -9.77 -4.89 -11.89
C SER A 20 -11.09 -4.14 -11.67
N HIS A 21 -12.13 -4.82 -11.18
CA HIS A 21 -13.38 -4.17 -10.75
C HIS A 21 -13.21 -3.45 -9.40
N LEU A 22 -12.33 -3.97 -8.53
CA LEU A 22 -11.93 -3.31 -7.29
C LEU A 22 -11.04 -2.09 -7.53
N ALA A 23 -10.38 -1.92 -8.68
CA ALA A 23 -9.54 -0.76 -8.96
C ALA A 23 -10.31 0.57 -9.14
N GLN A 24 -11.63 0.55 -8.93
CA GLN A 24 -12.47 1.73 -8.87
C GLN A 24 -12.09 2.66 -7.69
N PRO A 25 -12.29 3.98 -7.82
CA PRO A 25 -11.86 4.99 -6.84
C PRO A 25 -12.37 4.75 -5.41
N GLU A 26 -13.48 4.05 -5.23
CA GLU A 26 -14.10 3.72 -3.95
C GLU A 26 -13.30 2.69 -3.12
N MET A 27 -12.46 1.85 -3.74
CA MET A 27 -11.65 0.86 -3.03
C MET A 27 -10.30 1.42 -2.57
N LEU A 28 -9.72 2.35 -3.35
CA LEU A 28 -8.59 3.15 -2.90
C LEU A 28 -8.97 3.87 -1.61
N GLN A 29 -10.19 4.41 -1.52
CA GLN A 29 -10.71 5.00 -0.28
C GLN A 29 -10.78 3.99 0.88
N LEU A 30 -11.12 2.72 0.67
CA LEU A 30 -11.15 1.71 1.74
C LEU A 30 -9.74 1.34 2.25
N GLN A 31 -8.74 1.31 1.35
CA GLN A 31 -7.34 1.10 1.71
C GLN A 31 -6.73 2.35 2.36
N PHE A 32 -7.06 3.55 1.86
CA PHE A 32 -6.71 4.83 2.48
C PHE A 32 -7.33 4.96 3.86
N MET A 33 -8.60 4.59 4.06
CA MET A 33 -9.25 4.56 5.37
C MET A 33 -8.63 3.52 6.33
N SER A 34 -7.96 2.48 5.82
CA SER A 34 -7.28 1.49 6.65
C SER A 34 -5.85 1.91 7.01
N LEU A 35 -5.21 2.74 6.17
CA LEU A 35 -3.89 3.35 6.41
C LEU A 35 -3.97 4.70 7.15
N HIS A 36 -5.09 5.42 7.03
CA HIS A 36 -5.42 6.70 7.70
C HIS A 36 -6.38 6.55 8.89
N ASP A 37 -6.87 5.36 9.24
CA ASP A 37 -7.62 5.19 10.48
C ASP A 37 -6.68 5.51 11.65
N GLU A 38 -6.89 6.64 12.32
CA GLU A 38 -6.19 7.02 13.57
C GLU A 38 -6.40 5.98 14.68
N LYS A 39 -7.37 5.07 14.52
CA LYS A 39 -7.52 3.90 15.38
C LYS A 39 -6.40 2.89 15.09
N LEU A 40 -5.33 3.02 15.88
CA LEU A 40 -4.14 2.16 15.94
C LEU A 40 -4.38 0.64 15.83
N GLU A 41 -5.57 0.13 16.13
CA GLU A 41 -5.89 -1.30 16.23
C GLU A 41 -5.69 -2.08 14.91
N MET A 42 -5.90 -1.46 13.73
CA MET A 42 -5.69 -2.16 12.45
C MET A 42 -4.20 -2.29 12.09
N GLN A 43 -3.37 -1.34 12.53
CA GLN A 43 -1.93 -1.41 12.31
C GLN A 43 -1.26 -2.44 13.25
N GLU A 44 -1.86 -2.76 14.42
CA GLU A 44 -1.28 -3.74 15.35
C GLU A 44 -1.13 -5.14 14.75
N HIS A 45 -2.02 -5.53 13.83
CA HIS A 45 -1.93 -6.81 13.15
C HIS A 45 -1.00 -6.73 11.93
N VAL A 46 0.21 -7.28 12.09
CA VAL A 46 1.22 -7.38 11.03
C VAL A 46 0.63 -7.98 9.75
N ASP A 47 -0.08 -9.10 9.88
CA ASP A 47 -0.65 -9.81 8.74
C ASP A 47 -1.60 -8.92 7.93
N VAL A 48 -2.46 -8.17 8.61
CA VAL A 48 -3.46 -7.30 7.97
C VAL A 48 -2.79 -6.20 7.18
N THR A 49 -1.77 -5.57 7.78
CA THR A 49 -0.98 -4.53 7.12
C THR A 49 -0.30 -5.09 5.86
N VAL A 50 0.31 -6.26 5.98
CA VAL A 50 0.97 -6.96 4.87
C VAL A 50 -0.03 -7.27 3.74
N HIS A 51 -1.20 -7.81 4.06
CA HIS A 51 -2.24 -8.13 3.08
C HIS A 51 -2.77 -6.88 2.36
N VAL A 52 -3.01 -5.79 3.09
CA VAL A 52 -3.43 -4.52 2.49
C VAL A 52 -2.38 -3.99 1.53
N LEU A 53 -1.11 -4.01 1.92
CA LEU A 53 0.02 -3.60 1.07
C LEU A 53 0.15 -4.49 -0.18
N HIS A 54 -0.07 -5.80 -0.05
CA HIS A 54 -0.12 -6.72 -1.19
C HIS A 54 -1.26 -6.38 -2.15
N ALA A 55 -2.47 -6.13 -1.64
CA ALA A 55 -3.60 -5.73 -2.46
C ALA A 55 -3.34 -4.41 -3.20
N ILE A 56 -2.79 -3.39 -2.51
CA ILE A 56 -2.34 -2.13 -3.13
C ILE A 56 -1.36 -2.41 -4.27
N SER A 57 -0.37 -3.27 -4.02
CA SER A 57 0.69 -3.60 -4.97
C SER A 57 0.14 -4.17 -6.28
N GLU A 58 -0.90 -5.01 -6.21
CA GLU A 58 -1.56 -5.58 -7.39
C GLU A 58 -2.49 -4.56 -8.06
N LEU A 59 -3.19 -3.72 -7.28
CA LEU A 59 -4.00 -2.62 -7.81
C LEU A 59 -3.16 -1.58 -8.56
N CYS A 60 -1.91 -1.35 -8.15
CA CYS A 60 -1.00 -0.42 -8.82
C CYS A 60 -0.78 -0.76 -10.30
N VAL A 61 -0.88 -2.04 -10.67
CA VAL A 61 -0.70 -2.51 -12.06
C VAL A 61 -1.90 -2.14 -12.94
N VAL A 62 -3.09 -1.99 -12.36
CA VAL A 62 -4.35 -1.79 -13.10
C VAL A 62 -4.99 -0.41 -12.89
N GLY A 63 -4.69 0.26 -11.77
CA GLY A 63 -5.35 1.50 -11.34
C GLY A 63 -4.88 2.77 -12.06
N GLY A 64 -3.76 2.72 -12.81
CA GLY A 64 -3.30 3.79 -13.69
C GLY A 64 -3.34 5.19 -13.06
N ALA A 65 -4.19 6.07 -13.62
CA ALA A 65 -4.27 7.48 -13.23
C ALA A 65 -4.76 7.73 -11.79
N GLU A 66 -5.58 6.85 -11.21
CA GLU A 66 -6.03 7.03 -9.82
C GLU A 66 -4.94 6.75 -8.81
N ILE A 67 -4.03 5.82 -9.11
CA ILE A 67 -2.84 5.57 -8.29
C ILE A 67 -1.92 6.79 -8.33
N VAL A 68 -1.72 7.38 -9.52
CA VAL A 68 -0.91 8.59 -9.68
C VAL A 68 -1.48 9.76 -8.87
N ARG A 69 -2.81 9.95 -8.86
CA ARG A 69 -3.47 11.02 -8.10
C ARG A 69 -3.27 10.92 -6.60
N ASN A 70 -3.12 9.71 -6.08
CA ASN A 70 -2.98 9.47 -4.64
C ASN A 70 -1.57 9.00 -4.25
N ILE A 71 -0.59 9.17 -5.14
CA ILE A 71 0.75 8.61 -4.95
C ILE A 71 1.47 9.23 -3.76
N ASP A 72 1.33 10.54 -3.56
CA ASP A 72 1.99 11.28 -2.49
C ASP A 72 1.60 10.78 -1.09
N PRO A 73 0.30 10.77 -0.69
CA PRO A 73 -0.08 10.27 0.63
C PRO A 73 0.24 8.77 0.82
N MET A 74 0.21 7.96 -0.24
CA MET A 74 0.65 6.56 -0.18
C MET A 74 2.14 6.46 0.13
N PHE A 75 2.97 7.19 -0.61
CA PHE A 75 4.41 7.15 -0.45
C PHE A 75 4.84 7.61 0.95
N GLN A 76 4.23 8.68 1.49
CA GLN A 76 4.50 9.13 2.87
C GLN A 76 4.30 8.00 3.88
N LYS A 77 3.20 7.26 3.79
CA LYS A 77 2.89 6.17 4.72
C LYS A 77 3.77 4.95 4.51
N LEU A 78 4.11 4.63 3.26
CA LEU A 78 5.02 3.53 2.93
C LEU A 78 6.43 3.77 3.47
N THR A 79 6.96 4.98 3.35
CA THR A 79 8.27 5.35 3.93
C THR A 79 8.27 5.22 5.46
N GLN A 80 7.16 5.59 6.13
CA GLN A 80 7.02 5.34 7.57
C GLN A 80 7.05 3.84 7.92
N LEU A 81 6.40 3.00 7.12
CA LEU A 81 6.36 1.55 7.33
C LEU A 81 7.70 0.87 7.04
N ILE A 82 8.53 1.44 6.17
CA ILE A 82 9.90 0.94 5.92
C ILE A 82 10.81 1.22 7.11
N ASN A 83 10.62 2.38 7.73
CA ASN A 83 11.37 2.79 8.92
C ASN A 83 10.84 2.18 10.22
N ASP A 84 9.71 1.47 10.18
CA ASP A 84 9.18 0.72 11.33
C ASP A 84 10.02 -0.55 11.58
N SER A 85 10.90 -0.48 12.57
CA SER A 85 11.75 -1.62 12.98
C SER A 85 11.00 -2.71 13.76
N SER A 86 9.70 -2.53 14.05
CA SER A 86 8.93 -3.48 14.86
C SER A 86 8.53 -4.75 14.10
N SER A 87 8.48 -4.71 12.76
CA SER A 87 8.09 -5.86 11.93
C SER A 87 8.83 -5.89 10.60
N LEU A 88 9.66 -6.92 10.43
CA LEU A 88 10.32 -7.20 9.15
C LEU A 88 9.31 -7.46 8.03
N GLN A 89 8.19 -8.14 8.33
CA GLN A 89 7.17 -8.42 7.31
C GLN A 89 6.49 -7.14 6.80
N ARG A 90 6.17 -6.19 7.70
CA ARG A 90 5.61 -4.89 7.28
C ARG A 90 6.57 -4.12 6.39
N ARG A 91 7.85 -4.09 6.78
CA ARG A 91 8.91 -3.43 6.00
C ARG A 91 9.04 -4.07 4.61
N GLU A 92 9.12 -5.40 4.52
CA GLU A 92 9.21 -6.11 3.23
C GLU A 92 7.99 -5.85 2.33
N ALA A 93 6.78 -5.89 2.91
CA ALA A 93 5.55 -5.61 2.16
C ALA A 93 5.53 -4.16 1.65
N ALA A 94 5.92 -3.19 2.48
CA ALA A 94 5.97 -1.78 2.09
C ALA A 94 6.99 -1.53 0.97
N LEU A 95 8.18 -2.13 1.07
CA LEU A 95 9.21 -2.08 0.04
C LEU A 95 8.71 -2.64 -1.30
N ARG A 96 8.03 -3.79 -1.27
CA ARG A 96 7.42 -4.37 -2.47
C ARG A 96 6.39 -3.44 -3.08
N THR A 97 5.56 -2.80 -2.27
CA THR A 97 4.56 -1.83 -2.74
C THR A 97 5.20 -0.62 -3.40
N ILE A 98 6.25 -0.03 -2.80
CA ILE A 98 7.00 1.07 -3.42
C ILE A 98 7.56 0.66 -4.78
N GLY A 99 8.22 -0.51 -4.87
CA GLY A 99 8.76 -0.99 -6.13
C GLY A 99 7.70 -1.25 -7.20
N ARG A 100 6.50 -1.67 -6.79
CA ARG A 100 5.34 -1.87 -7.68
C ARG A 100 4.77 -0.55 -8.18
N ILE A 101 4.57 0.43 -7.31
CA ILE A 101 4.12 1.78 -7.68
C ILE A 101 5.11 2.39 -8.67
N ALA A 102 6.40 2.43 -8.32
CA ALA A 102 7.43 3.01 -9.18
C ALA A 102 7.44 2.39 -10.59
N ARG A 103 7.28 1.06 -10.67
CA ARG A 103 7.21 0.33 -11.94
C ARG A 103 5.94 0.64 -12.74
N SER A 104 4.80 0.87 -12.10
CA SER A 104 3.52 1.02 -12.78
C SER A 104 3.12 2.47 -13.09
N THR A 105 3.65 3.45 -12.35
CA THR A 105 3.26 4.87 -12.48
C THR A 105 4.34 5.76 -13.09
N ALA A 106 5.50 5.19 -13.45
CA ALA A 106 6.71 5.93 -13.85
C ALA A 106 7.28 6.87 -12.77
N TYR A 107 6.79 6.77 -11.53
CA TYR A 107 7.28 7.48 -10.36
C TYR A 107 8.55 6.80 -9.82
N VAL A 108 9.63 6.85 -10.61
CA VAL A 108 10.89 6.15 -10.32
C VAL A 108 11.97 7.12 -9.83
N VAL A 109 12.05 8.31 -10.44
CA VAL A 109 13.05 9.33 -10.09
C VAL A 109 12.52 10.31 -9.06
N ASP A 110 11.27 10.73 -9.24
CA ASP A 110 10.62 11.72 -8.38
C ASP A 110 10.50 11.30 -6.90
N PRO A 111 10.28 10.03 -6.51
CA PRO A 111 10.28 9.68 -5.09
C PRO A 111 11.60 9.97 -4.38
N TYR A 112 12.75 9.91 -5.07
CA TYR A 112 14.03 10.27 -4.46
C TYR A 112 14.25 11.79 -4.35
N LYS A 113 13.47 12.59 -5.08
CA LYS A 113 13.45 14.05 -4.92
C LYS A 113 12.51 14.45 -3.78
N ASP A 114 11.34 13.81 -3.74
CA ASP A 114 10.28 14.11 -2.78
C ASP A 114 10.59 13.55 -1.39
N TYR A 115 11.35 12.45 -1.31
CA TYR A 115 11.79 11.80 -0.08
C TYR A 115 13.32 11.60 -0.10
N PRO A 116 14.11 12.62 0.27
CA PRO A 116 15.57 12.58 0.17
C PRO A 116 16.23 11.44 0.97
N ASN A 117 15.62 11.06 2.09
CA ASN A 117 16.13 9.99 2.97
C ASN A 117 15.74 8.59 2.47
N LEU A 118 14.87 8.47 1.46
CA LEU A 118 14.35 7.18 1.01
C LEU A 118 15.48 6.24 0.56
N LEU A 119 16.53 6.77 -0.06
CA LEU A 119 17.67 5.94 -0.45
C LEU A 119 18.40 5.37 0.76
N ASP A 120 18.57 6.15 1.82
CA ASP A 120 19.20 5.70 3.07
C ASP A 120 18.30 4.70 3.82
N ASP A 121 16.99 4.90 3.79
CA ASP A 121 16.00 3.99 4.39
C ASP A 121 15.94 2.63 3.66
N LEU A 122 16.33 2.59 2.39
CA LEU A 122 16.38 1.40 1.54
C LEU A 122 17.68 0.60 1.66
N LEU A 123 18.77 1.23 2.12
CA LEU A 123 20.11 0.63 2.26
C LEU A 123 20.29 -0.07 3.62
#